data_AF-A0A350WXF2-F1
#
_entry.id   AF-A0A350WXF2-F1
#
_cell.length_a   1.000
_cell.length_b   1.000
_cell.length_c   1.000
_cell.angle_alpha   90.00
_cell.angle_beta   90.00
_cell.angle_gamma   90.00
#
_symmetry.space_group_name_H-M   'P 1'
#
loop_
_entity.id
_entity.type
_entity.pdbx_description
1 polymer ?
#
loop_
_entity_poly.entity_id
_entity_poly.type
_entity_poly.pdbx_seq_one_letter_code
_entity_poly.pdbx_strand_id
1 'polypeptide(L)' 'MPNKKKGTIALPLEKEEIIKDYRLAYQSRQASLIGRREVLSGKAKFGIFGDGKEIAQLAIARAFQKGDWR' A
#
# COMPACT_ATOMS: atom_id res chain seq x y z
N MET A 1 22.60 10.30 33.20
CA MET A 1 22.42 9.13 32.31
C MET A 1 22.55 9.63 30.87
N PRO A 2 23.43 9.07 30.02
CA PRO A 2 23.68 9.64 28.70
C PRO A 2 22.47 9.43 27.78
N ASN A 3 22.01 10.55 27.23
CA ASN A 3 20.91 10.68 26.29
C ASN A 3 21.27 9.99 24.96
N LYS A 4 20.69 8.81 24.68
CA LYS A 4 20.84 8.14 23.37
C LYS A 4 20.16 9.02 22.31
N LYS A 5 20.94 9.78 21.55
CA LYS A 5 20.47 10.40 20.30
C LYS A 5 19.94 9.28 19.40
N LYS A 6 18.63 9.26 19.15
CA LYS A 6 18.01 8.39 18.15
C LYS A 6 18.67 8.70 16.81
N GLY A 7 19.46 7.76 16.28
CA GLY A 7 20.07 7.89 14.98
C GLY A 7 18.99 8.16 13.94
N THR A 8 19.15 9.23 13.16
CA THR A 8 18.32 9.52 12.01
C THR A 8 18.61 8.46 10.96
N ILE A 9 17.72 7.47 10.83
CA ILE A 9 17.77 6.52 9.73
C ILE A 9 17.35 7.31 8.49
N ALA A 10 18.28 7.53 7.56
CA ALA A 10 17.94 8.08 6.25
C ALA A 10 17.09 7.05 5.52
N LEU A 11 15.84 7.40 5.24
CA LEU A 11 14.96 6.55 4.44
C LEU A 11 15.38 6.66 2.97
N PRO A 12 15.34 5.57 2.21
CA PRO A 12 15.74 5.56 0.79
C PRO A 12 14.74 6.27 -0.14
N LEU A 13 13.66 6.83 0.40
CA LEU A 13 12.59 7.50 -0.35
C LEU A 13 12.39 8.92 0.18
N GLU A 14 12.08 9.84 -0.72
CA GLU A 14 11.72 11.20 -0.37
C GLU A 14 10.41 11.24 0.42
N LYS A 15 10.30 12.19 1.35
CA LYS A 15 9.14 12.31 2.25
C LYS A 15 7.82 12.43 1.48
N GLU A 16 7.82 13.16 0.38
CA GLU A 16 6.64 13.40 -0.46
C GLU A 16 6.18 12.12 -1.17
N GLU A 17 7.13 11.30 -1.61
CA GLU A 17 6.84 10.00 -2.20
C GLU A 17 6.25 9.03 -1.17
N ILE A 18 6.80 9.00 0.05
CA ILE A 18 6.27 8.18 1.14
C ILE A 18 4.83 8.57 1.45
N ILE A 19 4.52 9.88 1.51
CA ILE A 19 3.16 10.37 1.77
C ILE A 19 2.21 9.99 0.61
N LYS A 20 2.69 10.09 -0.63
CA LYS A 20 1.90 9.72 -1.82
C LYS A 20 1.57 8.22 -1.82
N ASP A 21 2.56 7.37 -1.56
CA ASP A 21 2.40 5.92 -1.49
C ASP A 21 1.47 5.52 -0.35
N TYR A 22 1.60 6.15 0.82
CA TYR A 22 0.70 5.95 1.94
C TYR A 22 -0.75 6.29 1.58
N ARG A 23 -0.99 7.44 0.94
CA ARG A 23 -2.34 7.84 0.50
C ARG A 23 -2.94 6.83 -0.47
N LEU A 24 -2.14 6.34 -1.41
CA LEU A 24 -2.56 5.34 -2.39
C LEU A 24 -2.89 3.99 -1.73
N ALA A 25 -2.02 3.51 -0.83
CA ALA A 25 -2.27 2.28 -0.07
C ALA A 25 -3.56 2.38 0.76
N TYR A 26 -3.75 3.52 1.44
CA TYR A 26 -4.93 3.75 2.26
C TYR A 26 -6.22 3.74 1.42
N GLN A 27 -6.23 4.42 0.27
CA GLN A 27 -7.36 4.41 -0.65
C GLN A 27 -7.70 3.00 -1.15
N SER A 28 -6.69 2.22 -1.55
CA SER A 28 -6.86 0.82 -1.97
C SER A 28 -7.50 -0.04 -0.86
N ARG A 29 -7.06 0.15 0.38
CA ARG A 29 -7.64 -0.53 1.55
C ARG A 29 -9.10 -0.15 1.77
N GLN A 30 -9.43 1.13 1.70
CA GLN A 30 -10.82 1.58 1.86
C GLN A 30 -11.74 1.03 0.76
N ALA A 31 -11.28 1.02 -0.49
CA ALA A 31 -12.02 0.41 -1.59
C ALA A 31 -12.27 -1.09 -1.35
N SER A 32 -11.25 -1.80 -0.88
CA SER A 32 -11.36 -3.23 -0.53
C SER A 32 -12.37 -3.49 0.59
N LEU A 33 -12.41 -2.64 1.62
CA LEU A 33 -13.36 -2.77 2.73
C LEU A 33 -14.81 -2.51 2.28
N ILE A 34 -15.02 -1.46 1.49
CA ILE A 34 -16.35 -1.13 0.94
C ILE A 34 -16.83 -2.27 0.04
N GLY A 35 -15.98 -2.71 -0.89
CA GLY A 35 -16.32 -3.79 -1.80
C GLY A 35 -16.64 -5.09 -1.07
N ARG A 36 -15.83 -5.47 -0.05
CA ARG A 36 -16.11 -6.64 0.79
C ARG A 36 -17.47 -6.53 1.47
N ARG A 37 -17.79 -5.37 2.04
CA ARG A 37 -19.07 -5.13 2.70
C ARG A 37 -20.24 -5.29 1.72
N GLU A 38 -20.13 -4.75 0.52
CA GLU A 38 -21.18 -4.82 -0.50
C GLU A 38 -21.40 -6.26 -1.02
N VAL A 39 -20.33 -7.04 -1.18
CA VAL A 39 -20.43 -8.47 -1.54
C VAL A 39 -21.07 -9.27 -0.40
N LEU A 40 -20.61 -9.08 0.84
CA LEU A 40 -21.17 -9.80 2.00
C LEU A 40 -22.62 -9.42 2.30
N SER A 41 -23.03 -8.20 1.94
CA SER A 41 -24.42 -7.74 2.08
C SER A 41 -25.32 -8.20 0.92
N GLY A 42 -24.80 -8.97 -0.04
CA GLY A 42 -25.56 -9.49 -1.18
C GLY A 42 -25.89 -8.46 -2.27
N LYS A 43 -25.38 -7.23 -2.19
CA LYS A 43 -25.60 -6.18 -3.19
C LYS A 43 -24.74 -6.38 -4.44
N ALA A 44 -23.58 -7.01 -4.30
CA ALA A 44 -22.68 -7.36 -5.39
C ALA A 44 -22.53 -8.89 -5.50
N LYS A 45 -22.46 -9.41 -6.73
CA LYS A 45 -22.43 -10.86 -7.00
C LYS A 45 -21.07 -11.51 -6.73
N PHE A 46 -19.98 -10.75 -6.87
CA PHE A 46 -18.61 -11.26 -6.74
C PHE A 46 -17.65 -10.09 -6.47
N GLY A 47 -16.55 -10.35 -5.76
CA GLY A 47 -15.49 -9.37 -5.58
C GLY A 47 -14.16 -9.99 -5.15
N ILE A 48 -13.08 -9.55 -5.79
CA ILE A 48 -11.70 -9.87 -5.42
C ILE A 48 -11.10 -8.61 -4.82
N PHE A 49 -10.64 -8.69 -3.58
CA PHE A 49 -10.12 -7.55 -2.85
C PHE A 49 -8.65 -7.77 -2.51
N GLY A 50 -7.84 -6.74 -2.71
CA GLY A 50 -6.41 -6.74 -2.41
C GLY A 50 -6.07 -6.42 -0.96
N ASP A 51 -6.96 -6.73 -0.02
CA ASP A 51 -6.81 -6.36 1.40
C ASP A 51 -5.53 -7.01 1.99
N GLY A 52 -4.65 -6.17 2.53
CA GLY A 52 -3.37 -6.59 3.11
C GLY A 52 -2.24 -6.79 2.11
N LYS A 53 -2.47 -6.53 0.81
CA LYS A 53 -1.44 -6.65 -0.25
C LYS A 53 -0.98 -5.29 -0.80
N GLU A 54 -1.46 -4.19 -0.24
CA GLU A 54 -1.29 -2.85 -0.79
C GLU A 54 0.19 -2.42 -0.81
N ILE A 55 0.92 -2.67 0.27
CA ILE A 55 2.36 -2.34 0.36
C ILE A 55 3.18 -3.19 -0.61
N ALA A 56 2.88 -4.48 -0.71
CA ALA A 56 3.58 -5.37 -1.64
C ALA A 56 3.34 -4.96 -3.10
N GLN A 57 2.11 -4.56 -3.44
CA GLN A 57 1.79 -4.05 -4.77
C GLN A 57 2.51 -2.73 -5.08
N LEU A 58 2.62 -1.81 -4.12
CA LEU A 58 3.40 -0.58 -4.28
C LEU A 58 4.89 -0.87 -4.50
N ALA A 59 5.46 -1.81 -3.75
CA ALA A 59 6.86 -2.21 -3.91
C ALA A 59 7.12 -2.82 -5.30
N ILE A 60 6.24 -3.71 -5.76
CA ILE A 60 6.29 -4.30 -7.10
C ILE A 60 6.18 -3.21 -8.17
N ALA A 61 5.22 -2.28 -8.03
CA ALA A 61 5.01 -1.21 -9.00
C ALA A 61 6.23 -0.26 -9.13
N ARG A 62 7.03 -0.11 -8.06
CA ARG A 62 8.28 0.65 -8.10
C ARG A 62 9.46 -0.14 -8.66
N ALA A 63 9.51 -1.45 -8.38
CA ALA A 63 10.62 -2.30 -8.79
C ALA A 63 10.54 -2.74 -10.26
N PHE A 64 9.34 -3.04 -10.76
CA PHE A 64 9.14 -3.57 -12.10
C PHE A 64 9.18 -2.47 -13.16
N GLN A 65 9.94 -2.73 -14.23
CA GLN A 65 10.03 -1.90 -15.42
C GLN A 65 9.45 -2.63 -16.64
N LYS A 66 9.16 -1.87 -17.69
CA LYS A 66 8.63 -2.41 -18.94
C LYS A 66 9.68 -3.33 -19.58
N GLY A 67 9.43 -4.64 -19.57
CA GLY A 67 10.34 -5.65 -20.13
C GLY A 67 10.83 -6.67 -19.11
N ASP A 68 10.57 -6.48 -17.81
CA ASP A 68 10.93 -7.44 -16.75
C ASP A 68 10.05 -8.71 -16.72
N TRP A 69 9.27 -8.95 -17.77
CA TRP A 69 8.45 -10.15 -17.97
C TRP A 69 9.20 -11.12 -18.89
N ARG A 70 9.26 -12.40 -18.51
CA ARG A 70 9.92 -13.48 -19.27
C ARG A 70 8.91 -14.48 -19.81
#